data_AF-A0A6A6MBE1-F1
#
_entry.id   AF-A0A6A6MBE1-F1
#
_cell.length_a   1.000
_cell.length_b   1.000
_cell.length_c   1.000
_cell.angle_alpha   90.00
_cell.angle_beta   90.00
_cell.angle_gamma   90.00
#
_symmetry.space_group_name_H-M   'P 1'
#
loop_
_entity.id
_entity.type
_entity.pdbx_description
1 polymer ?
#
loop_
_entity_poly.entity_id
_entity_poly.type
_entity_poly.pdbx_seq_one_letter_code
_entity_poly.pdbx_strand_id
1 'polypeptide(L)' 'MLSAIRVKEIKSMLWKLADKPDQTVDMRTLFYELTLNCFEWVRISEEIVDMREGAGVTVFKAQSLHAKCRARPVMVNLLS' A
#
# COMPACT_ATOMS: atom_id res chain seq x y z
N MET A 1 17.56 -11.38 -0.80
CA MET A 1 17.95 -10.36 -1.80
C MET A 1 16.82 -9.35 -2.06
N LEU A 2 15.59 -9.78 -2.39
CA LEU A 2 14.43 -8.87 -2.60
C LEU A 2 13.98 -8.08 -1.37
N SER A 3 14.13 -8.64 -0.16
CA SER A 3 13.79 -7.96 1.11
C SER A 3 14.65 -6.71 1.37
N ALA A 4 15.94 -6.76 1.00
CA ALA A 4 16.88 -5.65 1.21
C ALA A 4 16.66 -4.50 0.21
N ILE A 5 16.17 -4.80 -1.00
CA ILE A 5 15.82 -3.79 -2.02
C ILE A 5 14.63 -2.96 -1.52
N ARG A 6 13.60 -3.62 -0.97
CA ARG A 6 12.39 -2.95 -0.44
C ARG A 6 12.65 -2.01 0.74
N VAL A 7 13.58 -2.35 1.64
CA VAL A 7 13.93 -1.44 2.76
C VAL A 7 14.59 -0.17 2.26
N LYS A 8 15.45 -0.27 1.26
CA LYS A 8 16.10 0.91 0.67
C LYS A 8 15.08 1.81 -0.01
N GLU A 9 14.09 1.23 -0.70
CA GLU A 9 12.97 1.97 -1.28
C GLU A 9 12.14 2.67 -0.20
N ILE A 10 11.70 1.95 0.84
CA ILE A 10 10.93 2.54 1.95
C ILE A 10 11.69 3.67 2.62
N LYS A 11 12.97 3.48 2.94
CA LYS A 11 13.81 4.53 3.54
C LYS A 11 13.96 5.73 2.62
N SER A 12 14.14 5.51 1.32
CA SER A 12 14.22 6.58 0.32
C SER A 12 12.91 7.37 0.23
N MET A 13 11.77 6.69 0.27
CA MET A 13 10.45 7.32 0.27
C MET A 13 10.21 8.16 1.54
N LEU A 14 10.54 7.62 2.71
CA LEU A 14 10.44 8.35 3.98
C LEU A 14 11.40 9.54 4.02
N TRP A 15 12.62 9.38 3.51
CA TRP A 15 13.58 10.48 3.38
C TRP A 15 13.05 11.58 2.46
N LYS A 16 12.50 11.25 1.30
CA LYS A 16 11.88 12.25 0.40
C LYS A 16 10.79 13.06 1.10
N LEU A 17 10.04 12.45 2.02
CA LEU A 17 9.01 13.13 2.79
C LEU A 17 9.58 14.01 3.91
N ALA A 18 10.71 13.62 4.50
CA ALA A 18 11.30 14.32 5.63
C ALA A 18 12.27 15.45 5.21
N ASP A 19 12.92 15.33 4.05
CA ASP A 19 14.03 16.20 3.62
C ASP A 19 13.58 17.61 3.22
N LYS A 20 12.37 17.75 2.69
CA LYS A 20 11.88 19.00 2.11
C LYS A 20 10.56 19.43 2.74
N PRO A 21 10.58 20.29 3.77
CA PRO A 21 9.35 20.90 4.26
C PRO A 21 8.70 21.66 3.10
N ASP A 22 7.40 21.44 2.91
CA ASP A 22 6.55 22.06 1.87
C ASP A 22 6.69 21.55 0.43
N GLN A 23 7.33 20.39 0.21
CA GLN A 23 7.30 19.76 -1.12
C GLN A 23 5.89 19.25 -1.47
N THR A 24 5.41 19.60 -2.67
CA THR A 24 4.22 18.98 -3.26
C THR A 24 4.50 17.51 -3.60
N VAL A 25 3.62 16.62 -3.11
CA VAL A 25 3.68 15.18 -3.39
C VAL A 25 2.37 14.69 -4.01
N ASP A 26 2.46 13.79 -4.98
CA ASP A 26 1.30 13.04 -5.44
C ASP A 26 0.93 12.01 -4.37
N MET A 27 -0.07 12.36 -3.55
CA MET A 27 -0.47 11.53 -2.40
C MET A 27 -0.90 10.13 -2.83
N ARG A 28 -1.58 9.99 -3.98
CA ARG A 28 -2.10 8.70 -4.45
C ARG A 28 -0.94 7.73 -4.70
N THR A 29 0.05 8.16 -5.47
CA THR A 29 1.20 7.36 -5.87
C THR A 29 2.05 7.02 -4.66
N LEU A 30 2.38 8.04 -3.86
CA LEU A 30 3.21 7.89 -2.67
C LEU A 30 2.61 6.89 -1.67
N PHE A 31 1.34 7.06 -1.29
CA PHE A 31 0.71 6.16 -0.34
C PHE A 31 0.53 4.75 -0.89
N TYR A 32 0.23 4.61 -2.18
CA TYR A 32 0.13 3.31 -2.82
C TYR A 32 1.46 2.55 -2.77
N GLU A 33 2.55 3.20 -3.18
CA GLU A 33 3.90 2.64 -3.14
C GLU A 33 4.34 2.26 -1.71
N LEU A 34 4.10 3.12 -0.72
CA LEU A 34 4.46 2.86 0.68
C LEU A 34 3.67 1.67 1.21
N THR A 35 2.36 1.64 0.95
CA THR A 35 1.47 0.58 1.44
C THR A 35 1.82 -0.78 0.84
N LEU A 36 2.14 -0.84 -0.45
CA LEU A 36 2.58 -2.07 -1.10
C LEU A 36 3.96 -2.56 -0.63
N ASN A 37 4.88 -1.63 -0.36
CA ASN A 37 6.22 -1.98 0.09
C ASN A 37 6.27 -2.39 1.56
N CYS A 38 5.47 -1.77 2.42
CA CYS A 38 5.46 -2.05 3.85
C CYS A 38 4.66 -3.32 4.21
N PHE A 39 3.60 -3.64 3.45
CA PHE A 39 2.66 -4.68 3.81
C PHE A 39 2.55 -5.79 2.75
N GLU A 40 2.18 -6.97 3.23
CA GLU A 40 1.66 -8.07 2.42
C GLU A 40 0.14 -8.05 2.47
N TRP A 41 -0.46 -8.15 1.28
CA TRP A 41 -1.89 -8.17 1.09
C TRP A 41 -2.31 -9.59 0.72
N VAL A 42 -3.12 -10.20 1.58
CA VAL A 42 -3.56 -11.58 1.44
C VAL A 42 -5.06 -11.60 1.27
N ARG A 43 -5.55 -12.42 0.33
CA ARG A 43 -6.98 -12.61 0.13
C ARG A 43 -7.62 -13.18 1.40
N ILE A 44 -8.86 -12.78 1.67
CA ILE A 44 -9.62 -13.31 2.80
C ILE A 44 -10.05 -14.76 2.53
N SER A 45 -10.43 -15.06 1.28
CA SER A 45 -10.84 -16.37 0.80
C SER A 45 -10.34 -16.61 -0.64
N GLU A 46 -10.45 -17.85 -1.11
CA GLU A 46 -10.12 -18.23 -2.49
C GLU A 46 -11.23 -17.87 -3.50
N GLU A 47 -12.45 -17.62 -3.02
CA GLU A 47 -13.64 -17.30 -3.82
C GLU A 47 -13.43 -16.06 -4.69
N ILE A 48 -13.72 -16.19 -5.99
CA ILE A 48 -13.59 -15.09 -6.93
C ILE A 48 -14.62 -14.03 -6.58
N VAL A 49 -14.11 -12.82 -6.30
CA VAL A 49 -14.93 -11.68 -5.94
C VAL A 49 -15.45 -11.05 -7.23
N ASP A 50 -16.76 -10.83 -7.34
CA ASP A 50 -17.35 -10.05 -8.42
C ASP A 50 -16.69 -8.67 -8.49
N MET A 51 -16.11 -8.38 -9.65
CA MET A 51 -15.34 -7.18 -9.93
C MET A 51 -16.16 -6.11 -10.68
N ARG A 52 -17.45 -6.37 -10.97
CA ARG A 52 -18.35 -5.43 -11.63
C ARG A 52 -18.47 -4.11 -10.86
N GLU A 53 -18.68 -3.04 -11.61
CA GLU A 53 -18.92 -1.71 -11.06
C GLU A 53 -20.35 -1.63 -10.50
N GLY A 54 -20.51 -0.92 -9.39
CA GLY A 54 -21.79 -0.59 -8.80
C GLY A 54 -22.44 0.58 -9.53
N ALA A 55 -23.76 0.65 -9.50
CA ALA A 55 -24.49 1.79 -10.03
C ALA A 55 -24.35 3.01 -9.09
N GLY A 56 -23.89 4.14 -9.61
CA GLY A 56 -23.72 5.38 -8.85
C GLY A 56 -23.13 6.52 -9.67
N VAL A 57 -23.18 7.74 -9.13
CA VAL A 57 -22.59 8.95 -9.75
C VAL A 57 -21.06 8.87 -9.82
N THR A 58 -20.46 8.07 -8.95
CA THR A 58 -19.03 7.74 -8.91
C THR A 58 -18.85 6.24 -9.10
N VAL A 59 -17.84 5.85 -9.88
CA VAL A 59 -17.52 4.44 -10.15
C VAL A 59 -16.95 3.80 -8.90
N PHE A 60 -17.73 2.91 -8.27
CA PHE A 60 -17.29 2.06 -7.17
C PHE A 60 -17.45 0.59 -7.55
N LYS A 61 -16.74 -0.31 -6.86
CA LYS A 61 -17.03 -1.75 -6.97
C LYS A 61 -18.43 -2.03 -6.44
N ALA A 62 -19.16 -2.94 -7.09
CA ALA A 62 -20.49 -3.36 -6.64
C ALA A 62 -20.48 -3.94 -5.23
N GLN A 63 -19.35 -4.52 -4.82
CA GLN A 63 -19.09 -4.96 -3.45
C GLN A 63 -17.73 -4.48 -2.96
N SER A 64 -17.63 -4.15 -1.67
CA SER A 64 -16.40 -3.71 -1.03
C SER A 64 -15.34 -4.82 -1.02
N LEU A 65 -14.15 -4.52 -1.55
CA LEU A 65 -13.01 -5.44 -1.52
C LEU A 65 -12.32 -5.38 -0.17
N HIS A 66 -12.14 -6.55 0.44
CA HIS A 66 -11.45 -6.69 1.72
C HIS A 66 -10.25 -7.62 1.57
N ALA A 67 -9.17 -7.29 2.25
CA ALA A 67 -7.94 -8.08 2.27
C ALA A 67 -7.34 -8.07 3.68
N LYS A 68 -6.65 -9.15 4.04
CA LYS A 68 -5.82 -9.19 5.24
C LYS A 68 -4.54 -8.41 4.96
N CYS A 69 -4.20 -7.52 5.88
CA CYS A 69 -2.96 -6.75 5.84
C CYS A 69 -1.98 -7.34 6.87
N ARG A 70 -0.77 -7.68 6.44
CA ARG A 70 0.30 -8.15 7.33
C ARG A 70 1.54 -7.31 7.13
N ALA A 71 2.08 -6.73 8.21
CA ALA A 71 3.36 -6.04 8.15
C ALA A 71 4.43 -7.03 7.66
N ARG A 72 5.24 -6.62 6.68
CA ARG A 72 6.35 -7.45 6.23
C ARG A 72 7.35 -7.60 7.39
N PRO A 73 8.02 -8.76 7.54
CA PRO A 73 8.99 -8.97 8.63
C PRO A 73 10.04 -7.86 8.72
N VAL A 74 10.43 -7.32 7.57
CA VAL A 74 11.42 -6.25 7.48
C VAL A 74 10.95 -4.90 8.04
N MET A 75 9.63 -4.72 8.14
CA MET A 75 8.99 -3.54 8.74
C MET A 75 8.80 -3.66 10.24
N VAL A 76 8.85 -4.87 10.82
CA VAL A 76 8.62 -5.09 12.26
C VAL A 76 9.60 -4.25 13.09
N ASN A 77 10.86 -4.17 12.66
CA ASN A 77 11.89 -3.37 13.34
C ASN A 77 11.79 -1.85 13.09
N LEU A 78 11.00 -1.41 12.10
CA LEU A 78 10.78 0.00 11.76
C LEU A 78 9.50 0.55 12.42
N LEU A 79 8.57 -0.32 12.78
CA LEU A 79 7.28 0.02 13.38
C LEU A 79 7.23 -0.23 14.90
N SER A 80 8.32 -0.77 15.47
CA SER A 80 8.52 -0.96 16.91
C SER A 80 9.39 0.18 17.47
#